data_AF-A0A7S2L2G9-F1
#
_entry.id   AF-A0A7S2L2G9-F1
#
_cell.length_a   1.000
_cell.length_b   1.000
_cell.length_c   1.000
_cell.angle_alpha   90.00
_cell.angle_beta   90.00
_cell.angle_gamma   90.00
#
_symmetry.space_group_name_H-M   'P 1'
#
loop_
_entity.id
_entity.type
_entity.pdbx_description
1 polymer ?
#
loop_
_entity_poly.entity_id
_entity_poly.type
_entity_poly.pdbx_seq_one_letter_code
_entity_poly.pdbx_strand_id
1 'polypeptide(L)'
;MFPDSDDDSDSFERGSFVGSEDDYDEESRSSSLFDDDDDEEDMTFYEIMRGVHQNSPYTTAFEGGGEENWIQNMSNGDWELLGRGLSNNTRLETVRFYGGALSDQTRVAFLFRGLTRSSSIGKLSFCDNELSVAGVRSMVP
;
A
#
# COMPACT_ATOMS: atom_id res chain seq x y z
N MET A 1 -38.32 -41.38 -0.62
CA MET A 1 -39.56 -40.61 -0.38
C MET A 1 -39.25 -39.69 0.78
N PHE A 2 -39.12 -38.39 0.50
CA PHE A 2 -38.80 -37.36 1.49
C PHE A 2 -40.04 -37.07 2.34
N PRO A 3 -39.92 -36.73 3.63
CA PRO A 3 -41.02 -36.17 4.39
C PRO A 3 -41.08 -34.64 4.21
N ASP A 4 -42.32 -34.17 4.10
CA ASP A 4 -42.78 -32.80 3.93
C ASP A 4 -42.51 -31.88 5.13
N SER A 5 -42.49 -30.59 4.81
CA SER A 5 -42.48 -29.45 5.72
C SER A 5 -43.91 -29.00 6.06
N ASP A 6 -44.15 -28.65 7.32
CA ASP A 6 -45.25 -27.78 7.80
C ASP A 6 -44.65 -26.94 8.96
N ASP A 7 -44.57 -25.61 8.90
CA ASP A 7 -45.61 -24.57 9.05
C ASP A 7 -45.83 -24.14 10.53
N ASP A 8 -45.25 -22.97 10.81
CA ASP A 8 -45.68 -21.82 11.62
C ASP A 8 -46.24 -21.87 13.06
N SER A 9 -45.84 -20.78 13.76
CA SER A 9 -46.49 -20.05 14.85
C SER A 9 -46.20 -20.43 16.31
N ASP A 10 -45.36 -19.62 16.96
CA ASP A 10 -45.46 -19.34 18.39
C ASP A 10 -45.63 -17.82 18.62
N SER A 11 -46.82 -17.46 19.11
CA SER A 11 -47.14 -16.14 19.64
C SER A 11 -46.76 -16.10 21.12
N PHE A 12 -46.03 -15.07 21.58
CA PHE A 12 -45.88 -14.82 23.01
C PHE A 12 -46.39 -13.45 23.42
N GLU A 13 -47.24 -13.49 24.45
CA GLU A 13 -47.93 -12.39 25.08
C GLU A 13 -46.99 -11.48 25.91
N ARG A 14 -47.18 -10.18 25.72
CA ARG A 14 -47.53 -9.17 26.75
C ARG A 14 -46.95 -9.36 28.17
N GLY A 15 -46.11 -8.41 28.59
CA GLY A 15 -45.84 -8.13 30.00
C GLY A 15 -45.20 -6.75 30.19
N SER A 16 -45.90 -5.83 30.86
CA SER A 16 -45.44 -4.50 31.27
C SER A 16 -45.26 -4.48 32.79
N PHE A 17 -44.12 -3.98 33.31
CA PHE A 17 -43.99 -3.57 34.71
C PHE A 17 -42.78 -2.64 34.99
N VAL A 18 -43.10 -1.35 35.17
CA VAL A 18 -42.68 -0.31 36.15
C VAL A 18 -41.34 -0.39 36.94
N GLY A 19 -40.59 0.74 36.97
CA GLY A 19 -40.00 1.29 38.22
C GLY A 19 -38.65 2.05 38.18
N SER A 20 -38.73 3.39 38.34
CA SER A 20 -37.87 4.40 39.05
C SER A 20 -36.35 4.53 38.78
N GLU A 21 -35.87 5.70 38.31
CA GLU A 21 -35.21 6.86 39.03
C GLU A 21 -33.76 6.51 39.46
N ASP A 22 -32.70 7.22 39.01
CA ASP A 22 -31.93 8.23 39.77
C ASP A 22 -31.13 9.22 38.87
N ASP A 23 -31.06 10.49 39.28
CA ASP A 23 -30.21 11.60 38.80
C ASP A 23 -28.74 11.47 39.27
N TYR A 24 -27.75 11.62 38.36
CA TYR A 24 -26.42 12.21 38.66
C TYR A 24 -25.86 12.93 37.43
N ASP A 25 -25.63 14.22 37.61
CA ASP A 25 -24.99 15.17 36.70
C ASP A 25 -23.49 15.23 37.09
N GLU A 26 -22.55 14.85 36.20
CA GLU A 26 -21.15 15.29 36.28
C GLU A 26 -20.56 15.48 34.89
N GLU A 27 -20.34 16.75 34.56
CA GLU A 27 -19.46 17.20 33.51
C GLU A 27 -18.04 16.71 33.74
N SER A 28 -17.47 15.94 32.80
CA SER A 28 -16.03 15.96 32.51
C SER A 28 -15.71 15.29 31.19
N ARG A 29 -15.53 16.14 30.18
CA ARG A 29 -14.59 16.02 29.07
C ARG A 29 -13.67 14.79 29.15
N SER A 30 -14.01 13.75 28.40
CA SER A 30 -12.99 12.92 27.75
C SER A 30 -13.19 13.03 26.27
N SER A 31 -12.55 14.05 25.73
CA SER A 31 -12.07 14.09 24.36
C SER A 31 -11.30 12.80 24.08
N SER A 32 -11.98 11.77 23.59
CA SER A 32 -11.31 10.79 22.74
C SER A 32 -11.22 11.42 21.35
N LEU A 33 -10.38 12.45 21.27
CA LEU A 33 -9.60 12.77 20.07
C LEU A 33 -8.70 11.55 19.84
N PHE A 34 -9.32 10.46 19.38
CA PHE A 34 -8.64 9.59 18.43
C PHE A 34 -8.77 10.34 17.11
N ASP A 35 -7.97 11.41 16.98
CA ASP A 35 -7.43 11.79 15.68
C ASP A 35 -6.50 10.63 15.26
N ASP A 36 -7.09 9.47 14.98
CA ASP A 36 -6.48 8.44 14.15
C ASP A 36 -6.75 8.88 12.69
N ASP A 37 -6.39 10.12 12.36
CA ASP A 37 -6.09 10.55 10.99
C ASP A 37 -4.61 10.24 10.74
N ASP A 38 -4.18 9.01 11.04
CA ASP A 38 -3.15 8.35 10.24
C ASP A 38 -3.91 7.56 9.15
N ASP A 39 -4.77 8.27 8.42
CA ASP A 39 -4.97 7.98 7.01
C ASP A 39 -3.60 8.25 6.34
N GLU A 40 -2.63 7.34 6.54
CA GLU A 40 -1.64 7.05 5.52
C GLU A 40 -2.46 6.56 4.32
N GLU A 41 -3.10 7.51 3.61
CA GLU A 41 -3.75 7.23 2.35
C GLU A 41 -2.66 6.59 1.50
N ASP A 42 -2.78 5.28 1.26
CA ASP A 42 -1.88 4.49 0.44
C ASP A 42 -1.57 5.30 -0.82
N MET A 43 -0.37 5.88 -0.91
CA MET A 43 -0.02 6.75 -2.02
C MET A 43 -0.22 5.98 -3.32
N THR A 44 -1.00 6.56 -4.22
CA THR A 44 -1.24 5.92 -5.50
C THR A 44 0.02 5.93 -6.35
N PHE A 45 0.18 4.94 -7.24
CA PHE A 45 1.25 4.94 -8.24
C PHE A 45 1.40 6.30 -8.95
N TYR A 46 0.28 6.97 -9.25
CA TYR A 46 0.27 8.27 -9.92
C TYR A 46 0.86 9.41 -9.10
N GLU A 47 0.70 9.41 -7.77
CA GLU A 47 1.25 10.44 -6.89
C GLU A 47 2.75 10.25 -6.72
N ILE A 48 3.19 9.02 -6.53
CA ILE A 48 4.61 8.68 -6.47
C ILE A 48 5.30 9.03 -7.78
N MET A 49 4.73 8.61 -8.92
CA MET A 49 5.27 8.91 -10.24
C MET A 49 5.27 10.41 -10.54
N ARG A 50 4.31 11.18 -9.99
CA ARG A 50 4.29 12.64 -10.12
C ARG A 50 5.50 13.27 -9.42
N GLY A 51 5.83 12.84 -8.19
CA GLY A 51 7.01 13.32 -7.47
C GLY A 51 8.32 12.99 -8.19
N VAL A 52 8.44 11.75 -8.66
CA VAL A 52 9.61 11.28 -9.43
C VAL A 52 9.75 12.06 -10.75
N HIS A 53 8.66 12.30 -11.48
CA HIS A 53 8.71 13.03 -12.76
C HIS A 53 8.94 14.53 -12.62
N GLN A 54 8.45 15.15 -11.55
CA GLN A 54 8.53 16.60 -11.37
C GLN A 54 9.93 17.09 -10.96
N ASN A 55 10.91 16.19 -10.77
CA ASN A 55 12.23 16.54 -10.25
C ASN A 55 12.12 17.44 -9.00
N SER A 56 11.18 17.11 -8.12
CA SER A 56 10.92 17.90 -6.91
C SER A 56 12.23 18.07 -6.13
N PRO A 57 12.56 19.29 -5.66
CA PRO A 57 13.79 19.51 -4.90
C PRO A 57 13.79 18.77 -3.56
N TYR A 58 12.63 18.29 -3.11
CA TYR A 58 12.46 17.59 -1.83
C TYR A 58 12.50 16.06 -1.97
N THR A 59 12.55 15.52 -3.18
CA THR A 59 12.49 14.08 -3.44
C THR A 59 13.86 13.55 -3.85
N THR A 60 14.69 13.22 -2.86
CA THR A 60 16.04 12.63 -3.07
C THR A 60 16.07 11.11 -2.86
N ALA A 61 15.03 10.55 -2.28
CA ALA A 61 14.86 9.13 -2.06
C ALA A 61 13.53 8.63 -2.63
N PHE A 62 13.56 7.41 -3.17
CA PHE A 62 12.39 6.64 -3.58
C PHE A 62 12.41 5.33 -2.82
N GLU A 63 11.28 4.96 -2.22
CA GLU A 63 11.10 3.72 -1.48
C GLU A 63 9.83 3.03 -1.95
N GLY A 64 9.85 1.70 -1.94
CA GLY A 64 8.69 0.89 -2.29
C GLY A 64 8.74 -0.50 -1.65
N GLY A 65 7.80 -0.77 -0.75
CA GLY A 65 7.60 -2.05 -0.06
C GLY A 65 6.67 -3.00 -0.82
N GLY A 66 6.96 -4.31 -0.79
CA GLY A 66 6.15 -5.31 -1.50
C GLY A 66 4.73 -5.47 -0.96
N GLU A 67 4.47 -4.99 0.25
CA GLU A 67 3.13 -4.95 0.85
C GLU A 67 2.30 -3.78 0.32
N GLU A 68 2.92 -2.77 -0.30
CA GLU A 68 2.22 -1.59 -0.81
C GLU A 68 1.28 -1.95 -1.96
N ASN A 69 0.04 -1.47 -1.85
CA ASN A 69 -1.04 -1.80 -2.77
C ASN A 69 -0.70 -1.45 -4.23
N TRP A 70 -0.04 -0.31 -4.45
CA TRP A 70 0.38 0.10 -5.80
C TRP A 70 1.45 -0.82 -6.37
N ILE A 71 2.39 -1.35 -5.58
CA ILE A 71 3.41 -2.32 -6.03
C ILE A 71 2.78 -3.64 -6.45
N GLN A 72 1.76 -4.11 -5.72
CA GLN A 72 1.06 -5.35 -6.03
C GLN A 72 0.24 -5.26 -7.32
N ASN A 73 -0.28 -4.07 -7.62
CA ASN A 73 -1.17 -3.83 -8.77
C ASN A 73 -0.47 -3.27 -10.02
N MET A 74 0.85 -3.02 -9.96
CA MET A 74 1.62 -2.56 -11.11
C MET A 74 1.73 -3.63 -12.19
N SER A 75 1.40 -3.26 -13.42
CA SER A 75 1.69 -4.07 -14.59
C SER A 75 3.18 -4.06 -14.94
N ASN A 76 3.63 -5.01 -15.76
CA ASN A 76 4.98 -5.02 -16.30
C ASN A 76 5.37 -3.70 -17.01
N GLY A 77 4.42 -3.06 -17.68
CA GLY A 77 4.64 -1.76 -18.32
C GLY A 77 4.86 -0.64 -17.30
N ASP A 78 4.14 -0.68 -16.18
CA ASP A 78 4.29 0.30 -15.10
C ASP A 78 5.67 0.19 -14.45
N TRP A 79 6.21 -1.03 -14.29
CA TRP A 79 7.57 -1.23 -13.79
C TRP A 79 8.64 -0.62 -14.72
N GLU A 80 8.46 -0.75 -16.03
CA GLU A 80 9.36 -0.13 -17.00
C GLU A 80 9.24 1.40 -16.97
N LEU A 81 8.02 1.93 -16.87
CA LEU A 81 7.77 3.38 -16.73
C LEU A 81 8.36 3.94 -15.44
N LEU A 82 8.24 3.20 -14.34
CA LEU A 82 8.87 3.53 -13.07
C LEU A 82 10.39 3.62 -13.23
N GLY A 83 11.02 2.59 -13.80
CA GLY A 83 12.45 2.59 -14.08
C GLY A 83 12.91 3.82 -14.88
N ARG A 84 12.16 4.20 -15.92
CA ARG A 84 12.44 5.39 -16.75
C ARG A 84 12.25 6.70 -15.98
N GLY A 85 11.23 6.78 -15.13
CA GLY A 85 10.99 7.93 -14.26
C GLY A 85 12.16 8.13 -13.31
N LEU A 86 12.60 7.05 -12.65
CA LEU A 86 13.74 7.06 -11.74
C LEU A 86 15.04 7.44 -12.46
N SER A 87 15.27 6.93 -13.68
CA SER A 87 16.49 7.27 -14.43
C SER A 87 16.54 8.71 -14.92
N ASN A 88 15.38 9.29 -15.27
CA ASN A 88 15.29 10.67 -15.75
C ASN A 88 15.28 11.70 -14.62
N ASN A 89 15.09 11.26 -13.39
CA ASN A 89 15.21 12.14 -12.24
C ASN A 89 16.70 12.47 -12.02
N THR A 90 17.00 13.77 -11.91
CA THR A 90 18.36 14.32 -11.79
C THR A 90 18.75 14.66 -10.34
N ARG A 91 17.84 14.42 -9.40
CA ARG A 91 18.01 14.69 -7.96
C ARG A 91 17.84 13.45 -7.10
N LEU A 92 17.33 12.37 -7.66
CA LEU A 92 17.12 11.14 -6.96
C LEU A 92 18.46 10.46 -6.71
N GLU A 93 18.83 10.34 -5.45
CA GLU A 93 20.12 9.81 -5.01
C GLU A 93 19.99 8.36 -4.56
N THR A 94 18.86 8.02 -3.95
CA THR A 94 18.61 6.71 -3.35
C THR A 94 17.33 6.09 -3.89
N VAL A 95 17.41 4.84 -4.33
CA VAL A 95 16.23 4.01 -4.63
C VAL A 95 16.29 2.75 -3.77
N ARG A 96 15.20 2.47 -3.06
CA ARG A 96 15.04 1.27 -2.24
C ARG A 96 13.78 0.53 -2.63
N PHE A 97 13.91 -0.78 -2.80
CA PHE A 97 12.77 -1.67 -2.79
C PHE A 97 12.95 -2.68 -1.66
N TYR A 98 11.88 -3.03 -0.97
CA TYR A 98 11.94 -3.96 0.16
C TYR A 98 10.71 -4.87 0.26
N GLY A 99 10.76 -5.88 1.13
CA GLY A 99 9.60 -6.67 1.53
C GLY A 99 8.87 -7.38 0.39
N GLY A 100 9.60 -7.91 -0.60
CA GLY A 100 9.04 -8.69 -1.70
C GLY A 100 8.58 -7.88 -2.92
N ALA A 101 8.84 -6.56 -2.95
CA ALA A 101 8.51 -5.71 -4.09
C ALA A 101 9.06 -6.24 -5.44
N LEU A 102 10.24 -6.86 -5.38
CA LEU A 102 10.98 -7.39 -6.53
C LEU A 102 11.07 -8.93 -6.57
N SER A 103 10.20 -9.66 -5.87
CA SER A 103 10.22 -11.14 -5.86
C SER A 103 9.92 -11.78 -7.22
N ASP A 104 9.19 -11.09 -8.10
CA ASP A 104 8.95 -11.54 -9.46
C ASP A 104 10.10 -11.11 -10.39
N GLN A 105 10.77 -12.10 -10.98
CA GLN A 105 11.84 -11.90 -11.97
C GLN A 105 11.41 -10.95 -13.10
N THR A 106 10.16 -11.03 -13.53
CA THR A 106 9.61 -10.21 -14.60
C THR A 106 9.61 -8.74 -14.21
N ARG A 107 9.18 -8.42 -12.97
CA ARG A 107 9.18 -7.05 -12.44
C ARG A 107 10.59 -6.47 -12.39
N VAL A 108 11.56 -7.27 -11.94
CA VAL A 108 12.99 -6.89 -11.95
C VAL A 108 13.44 -6.56 -13.36
N ALA A 109 13.17 -7.43 -14.33
CA ALA A 109 13.59 -7.21 -15.71
C ALA A 109 13.02 -5.91 -16.31
N PHE A 110 11.72 -5.63 -16.11
CA PHE A 110 11.09 -4.41 -16.62
C PHE A 110 11.60 -3.16 -15.92
N LEU A 111 11.77 -3.19 -14.59
CA LEU A 111 12.34 -2.07 -13.83
C LEU A 111 13.74 -1.70 -14.36
N PHE A 112 14.63 -2.68 -14.51
CA PHE A 112 16.01 -2.44 -14.94
C PHE A 112 16.13 -2.08 -16.42
N ARG A 113 15.19 -2.56 -17.25
CA ARG A 113 15.07 -2.11 -18.64
C ARG A 113 14.75 -0.61 -18.74
N GLY A 114 13.93 -0.10 -17.81
CA GLY A 114 13.63 1.33 -17.72
C GLY A 114 14.76 2.13 -17.09
N LEU A 115 15.37 1.58 -16.03
CA LEU A 115 16.42 2.20 -15.23
C LEU A 115 17.77 2.22 -15.94
N THR A 116 17.85 2.96 -17.04
CA THR A 116 19.05 3.09 -17.85
C THR A 116 19.59 4.51 -17.79
N ARG A 117 20.88 4.65 -17.44
CA ARG A 117 21.63 5.92 -17.52
C ARG A 117 21.13 7.05 -16.59
N SER A 118 20.82 6.75 -15.33
CA SER A 118 20.64 7.80 -14.32
C SER A 118 21.92 8.63 -14.14
N SER A 119 21.78 9.93 -13.93
CA SER A 119 22.90 10.84 -13.64
C SER A 119 23.07 11.15 -12.15
N SER A 120 22.11 10.80 -11.30
CA SER A 120 22.10 11.18 -9.88
C SER A 120 22.00 10.02 -8.90
N ILE A 121 21.46 8.86 -9.31
CA ILE A 121 21.30 7.73 -8.39
C ILE A 121 22.69 7.20 -7.99
N GLY A 122 23.03 7.39 -6.71
CA GLY A 122 24.26 6.91 -6.11
C GLY A 122 24.08 5.61 -5.33
N LYS A 123 22.85 5.29 -4.92
CA LYS A 123 22.54 4.09 -4.13
C LYS A 123 21.28 3.37 -4.63
N LEU A 124 21.43 2.08 -4.93
CA LEU A 124 20.34 1.12 -5.14
C LEU A 124 20.36 0.10 -4.00
N SER A 125 19.21 -0.15 -3.38
CA SER A 125 19.07 -1.14 -2.30
C SER A 125 17.85 -2.03 -2.54
N PHE A 126 18.07 -3.34 -2.55
CA PHE A 126 17.01 -4.35 -2.65
C PHE A 126 17.14 -5.31 -1.47
N CYS A 127 16.47 -5.03 -0.35
CA CYS A 127 16.47 -5.88 0.83
C CYS A 127 15.20 -6.72 0.87
N ASP A 128 15.26 -7.96 1.37
CA ASP A 128 14.07 -8.80 1.57
C ASP A 128 13.17 -8.97 0.33
N ASN A 129 13.76 -9.12 -0.87
CA ASN A 129 13.03 -9.20 -2.16
C ASN A 129 13.10 -10.57 -2.86
N GLU A 130 13.52 -11.63 -2.16
CA GLU A 130 13.61 -13.01 -2.69
C GLU A 130 14.19 -13.14 -4.13
N LEU A 131 15.20 -12.32 -4.45
CA LEU A 131 15.72 -12.22 -5.81
C LEU A 131 16.35 -13.53 -6.28
N SER A 132 15.79 -14.11 -7.34
CA SER A 132 16.36 -15.29 -7.98
C SER A 132 17.65 -14.97 -8.76
N VAL A 133 18.47 -15.99 -9.03
CA VAL A 133 19.67 -15.85 -9.89
C VAL A 133 19.31 -15.28 -11.27
N ALA A 134 18.15 -15.67 -11.80
CA ALA A 134 17.66 -15.15 -13.07
C ALA A 134 17.25 -13.67 -12.96
N GLY A 135 16.60 -13.26 -11.86
CA GLY A 135 16.31 -11.86 -11.57
C GLY A 135 17.56 -10.99 -11.52
N VAL A 136 18.61 -11.43 -10.81
CA VAL A 136 19.90 -10.70 -10.77
C VAL A 136 20.52 -10.57 -12.16
N ARG A 137 20.47 -11.63 -12.98
CA ARG A 137 20.97 -11.59 -14.36
C ARG A 137 20.19 -10.62 -15.25
N SER A 138 18.90 -10.42 -14.99
CA SER A 138 18.06 -9.46 -15.72
C SER A 138 18.38 -7.99 -15.38
N MET A 139 19.17 -7.71 -14.34
CA MET A 139 19.58 -6.35 -13.98
C MET A 139 20.70 -5.79 -14.87
N VAL A 140 21.39 -6.67 -15.61
CA VAL A 140 22.50 -6.29 -16.48
C VAL A 140 21.99 -6.29 -17.93
N PRO A 141 22.09 -5.17 -18.66
CA PRO A 141 21.72 -5.11 -20.07
C PRO A 141 22.66 -5.88 -20.99
#